data_AF-A0A8S3XWR0-F1
#
_entry.id   AF-A0A8S3XWR0-F1
#
_cell.length_a   1.000
_cell.length_b   1.000
_cell.length_c   1.000
_cell.angle_alpha   90.00
_cell.angle_beta   90.00
_cell.angle_gamma   90.00
#
_symmetry.space_group_name_H-M   'P 1'
#
loop_
_entity.id
_entity.type
_entity.pdbx_description
1 polymer ?
#
loop_
_entity_poly.entity_id
_entity_poly.type
_entity_poly.pdbx_seq_one_letter_code
_entity_poly.pdbx_strand_id
1 'polypeptide(L)'
;MRTNCKSLDVKEPIKSWYGRRSEKGRSLLVFLPMGRNQVKINQQIYRDKVLIPGLIPWARHTFGSDRWTFQQDSAPSHRAIGTQNWLKANVPVLIDRDMWPLSSPNLNPRDSRRWKVEALKASLTREWNCLSDDVFRAACAWFRKRLKLVVKAKGGFIPSD
;
A
#
# COMPACT_ATOMS: atom_id res chain seq x y z
N MET A 1 17.63 13.35 46.05
CA MET A 1 18.13 13.07 44.69
C MET A 1 16.95 12.64 43.82
N ARG A 2 16.48 13.49 42.89
CA ARG A 2 15.44 13.10 41.93
C ARG A 2 16.13 12.61 40.65
N THR A 3 15.96 11.34 40.32
CA THR A 3 16.43 10.73 39.08
C THR A 3 15.69 11.37 37.90
N ASN A 4 16.47 12.00 37.03
CA ASN A 4 15.99 12.73 35.86
C ASN A 4 15.72 11.70 34.75
N CYS A 5 14.50 11.16 34.71
CA CYS A 5 14.06 10.33 33.59
C CYS A 5 13.71 11.27 32.42
N LYS A 6 14.68 11.54 31.55
CA LYS A 6 14.40 12.18 30.26
C LYS A 6 13.55 11.20 29.45
N SER A 7 12.25 11.46 29.36
CA SER A 7 11.39 10.87 28.35
C SER A 7 11.90 11.33 26.99
N LEU A 8 12.59 10.44 26.27
CA LEU A 8 12.84 10.59 24.85
C LEU A 8 11.53 10.31 24.12
N ASP A 9 10.62 11.29 24.17
CA ASP A 9 9.39 11.33 23.40
C ASP A 9 9.74 11.69 21.95
N VAL A 10 10.39 10.76 21.24
CA VAL A 10 10.73 10.93 19.83
C VAL A 10 9.48 10.69 19.00
N LYS A 11 8.67 11.75 18.86
CA LYS A 11 7.51 11.84 17.94
C LYS A 11 8.00 11.93 16.50
N GLU A 12 8.49 10.83 15.94
CA GLU A 12 8.91 10.83 14.54
C GLU A 12 7.69 10.96 13.61
N PRO A 13 7.71 11.91 12.67
CA PRO A 13 6.61 12.07 11.72
C PRO A 13 6.52 10.84 10.80
N ILE A 14 5.35 10.23 10.75
CA ILE A 14 5.05 9.24 9.71
C ILE A 14 4.81 9.98 8.42
N LYS A 15 5.48 9.51 7.37
CA LYS A 15 5.28 10.01 6.01
C LYS A 15 4.71 8.96 5.06
N SER A 16 4.66 7.69 5.45
CA SER A 16 4.13 6.62 4.61
C SER A 16 3.55 5.48 5.44
N TRP A 17 2.48 4.88 4.91
CA TRP A 17 1.78 3.74 5.47
C TRP A 17 1.42 2.78 4.34
N TYR A 18 1.38 1.48 4.66
CA TYR A 18 1.08 0.42 3.70
C TYR A 18 0.01 -0.51 4.26
N GLY A 19 -1.10 -0.62 3.54
CA GLY A 19 -2.15 -1.60 3.78
C GLY A 19 -2.33 -2.49 2.55
N ARG A 20 -2.62 -3.76 2.77
CA ARG A 20 -3.02 -4.70 1.70
C ARG A 20 -4.51 -4.97 1.80
N ARG A 21 -5.14 -5.18 0.65
CA ARG A 21 -6.58 -5.41 0.57
C ARG A 21 -6.90 -6.39 -0.55
N SER A 22 -7.95 -7.17 -0.31
CA SER A 22 -8.60 -8.04 -1.28
C SER A 22 -10.09 -8.16 -0.96
N GLU A 23 -10.83 -8.88 -1.78
CA GLU A 23 -12.22 -9.25 -1.50
C GLU A 23 -12.38 -10.16 -0.28
N LYS A 24 -11.29 -10.86 0.10
CA LYS A 24 -11.25 -11.76 1.26
C LYS A 24 -10.83 -11.04 2.55
N GLY A 25 -10.62 -9.73 2.49
CA GLY A 25 -10.26 -8.91 3.65
C GLY A 25 -9.00 -8.08 3.46
N ARG A 26 -8.51 -7.55 4.57
CA ARG A 26 -7.43 -6.54 4.62
C ARG A 26 -6.34 -6.91 5.62
N SER A 27 -5.15 -6.37 5.43
CA SER A 27 -4.06 -6.47 6.41
C SER A 27 -4.14 -5.35 7.46
N LEU A 28 -3.41 -5.51 8.56
CA LEU A 28 -3.02 -4.37 9.38
C LEU A 28 -2.20 -3.36 8.58
N LEU A 29 -2.27 -2.09 8.99
CA LEU A 29 -1.45 -1.03 8.43
C LEU A 29 -0.02 -1.09 8.98
N VAL A 30 0.96 -1.05 8.09
CA VAL A 30 2.37 -0.90 8.45
C VAL A 30 2.75 0.57 8.31
N PHE A 31 3.18 1.19 9.40
CA PHE A 31 3.64 2.57 9.42
C PHE A 31 5.17 2.60 9.41
N LEU A 32 5.76 3.33 8.46
CA LEU A 32 7.21 3.52 8.43
C LEU A 32 7.57 4.89 9.03
N PRO A 33 8.30 4.92 10.17
CA PRO A 33 8.84 6.18 10.68
C PRO A 33 9.91 6.68 9.71
N MET A 34 9.90 7.98 9.40
CA MET A 34 11.02 8.61 8.70
C MET A 34 11.68 9.57 9.68
N GLY A 35 12.89 9.20 10.12
CA GLY A 35 13.70 10.03 11.01
C GLY A 35 13.99 11.41 10.43
N ARG A 36 14.51 12.30 11.29
CA ARG A 36 14.85 13.70 10.93
C ARG A 36 15.76 13.78 9.69
N ASN A 37 16.60 12.77 9.48
CA ASN A 37 17.39 12.60 8.27
C ASN A 37 16.58 11.77 7.25
N GLN A 38 15.95 12.49 6.32
CA GLN A 38 14.98 12.03 5.34
C GLN A 38 15.50 10.89 4.43
N VAL A 39 15.44 9.64 4.88
CA VAL A 39 15.63 8.50 3.97
C VAL A 39 14.32 8.26 3.25
N LYS A 40 14.17 8.80 2.03
CA LYS A 40 13.07 8.44 1.12
C LYS A 40 12.98 6.92 1.07
N ILE A 41 11.76 6.37 1.12
CA ILE A 41 11.57 4.92 0.98
C ILE A 41 12.18 4.49 -0.35
N ASN A 42 13.27 3.73 -0.25
CA ASN A 42 13.95 3.15 -1.39
C ASN A 42 13.48 1.71 -1.60
N GLN A 43 13.99 1.05 -2.63
CA GLN A 43 13.63 -0.32 -2.95
C GLN A 43 13.90 -1.31 -1.81
N GLN A 44 15.00 -1.13 -1.06
CA GLN A 44 15.40 -2.05 -0.01
C GLN A 44 14.51 -1.93 1.22
N ILE A 45 14.23 -0.70 1.68
CA ILE A 45 13.28 -0.46 2.76
C ILE A 45 11.90 -0.99 2.39
N TYR A 46 11.45 -0.76 1.15
CA TYR A 46 10.17 -1.27 0.71
C TYR A 46 10.11 -2.80 0.75
N ARG A 47 11.11 -3.51 0.21
CA ARG A 47 11.13 -4.97 0.29
C ARG A 47 11.22 -5.47 1.74
N ASP A 48 12.20 -5.00 2.48
CA ASP A 48 12.62 -5.60 3.74
C ASP A 48 11.70 -5.22 4.91
N LYS A 49 11.01 -4.07 4.82
CA LYS A 49 10.10 -3.58 5.86
C LYS A 49 8.63 -3.65 5.46
N VAL A 50 8.30 -3.76 4.18
CA VAL A 50 6.91 -3.81 3.71
C VAL A 50 6.57 -5.15 3.07
N LEU A 51 7.29 -5.57 2.02
CA LEU A 51 6.89 -6.76 1.27
C LEU A 51 7.13 -8.05 2.06
N ILE A 52 8.36 -8.30 2.50
CA ILE A 52 8.75 -9.55 3.17
C ILE A 52 7.95 -9.77 4.46
N PRO A 53 7.97 -8.85 5.45
CA PRO A 53 7.32 -9.11 6.73
C PRO A 53 5.79 -8.95 6.68
N GLY A 54 5.25 -8.28 5.66
CA GLY A 54 3.83 -7.92 5.65
C GLY A 54 3.02 -8.50 4.50
N LEU A 55 3.54 -8.57 3.27
CA LEU A 55 2.79 -9.12 2.13
C LEU A 55 2.69 -10.64 2.20
N ILE A 56 3.83 -11.32 2.37
CA ILE A 56 3.87 -12.79 2.28
C ILE A 56 3.06 -13.46 3.40
N PRO A 57 3.22 -13.10 4.69
CA PRO A 57 2.44 -13.73 5.75
C PRO A 57 0.94 -13.45 5.59
N TRP A 58 0.58 -12.23 5.23
CA TRP A 58 -0.81 -11.86 5.00
C TRP A 58 -1.42 -12.65 3.83
N ALA A 59 -0.73 -12.72 2.69
CA ALA A 59 -1.23 -13.44 1.52
C ALA A 59 -1.41 -14.95 1.82
N ARG A 60 -0.46 -15.57 2.54
CA ARG A 60 -0.60 -16.97 2.97
C ARG A 60 -1.79 -17.17 3.89
N HIS A 61 -2.02 -16.25 4.83
CA HIS A 61 -3.18 -16.32 5.73
C HIS A 61 -4.51 -16.08 5.01
N THR A 62 -4.59 -15.10 4.11
CA THR A 62 -5.84 -14.68 3.46
C THR A 62 -6.23 -15.56 2.27
N PHE A 63 -5.26 -16.04 1.49
CA PHE A 63 -5.52 -16.82 0.29
C PHE A 63 -5.23 -18.30 0.46
N GLY A 64 -4.43 -18.71 1.46
CA GLY A 64 -4.03 -20.11 1.62
C GLY A 64 -3.30 -20.62 0.38
N SER A 65 -3.86 -21.65 -0.25
CA SER A 65 -3.38 -22.21 -1.51
C SER A 65 -3.93 -21.51 -2.77
N ASP A 66 -4.88 -20.60 -2.62
CA ASP A 66 -5.52 -19.96 -3.77
C ASP A 66 -4.56 -19.04 -4.51
N ARG A 67 -4.65 -19.05 -5.83
CA ARG A 67 -3.88 -18.15 -6.67
C ARG A 67 -4.44 -16.72 -6.57
N TRP A 68 -3.55 -15.76 -6.35
CA TRP A 68 -3.90 -14.34 -6.21
C TRP A 68 -3.04 -13.47 -7.13
N THR A 69 -3.46 -12.22 -7.31
CA THR A 69 -2.77 -11.26 -8.16
C THR A 69 -2.35 -10.06 -7.33
N PHE A 70 -1.06 -9.70 -7.41
CA PHE A 70 -0.53 -8.51 -6.75
C PHE A 70 -0.58 -7.29 -7.68
N GLN A 71 -1.03 -6.16 -7.12
CA GLN A 71 -1.02 -4.86 -7.77
C GLN A 71 -0.45 -3.81 -6.83
N GLN A 72 0.33 -2.88 -7.37
CA GLN A 72 0.90 -1.73 -6.66
C GLN A 72 0.98 -0.53 -7.60
N ASP A 73 1.08 0.67 -7.05
CA ASP A 73 1.24 1.89 -7.84
C ASP A 73 2.67 2.03 -8.43
N SER A 74 2.86 3.03 -9.28
CA SER A 74 4.13 3.30 -9.95
C SER A 74 5.10 4.18 -9.13
N ALA A 75 5.07 4.16 -7.80
CA ALA A 75 6.04 4.91 -6.99
C ALA A 75 7.50 4.47 -7.26
N PRO A 76 8.50 5.35 -7.11
CA PRO A 76 9.89 5.02 -7.47
C PRO A 76 10.45 3.76 -6.82
N SER A 77 10.17 3.51 -5.54
CA SER A 77 10.58 2.28 -4.83
C SER A 77 9.89 1.02 -5.37
N HIS A 78 8.65 1.15 -5.83
CA HIS A 78 7.88 0.05 -6.41
C HIS A 78 8.39 -0.31 -7.80
N ARG A 79 8.80 0.69 -8.60
CA ARG A 79 9.34 0.49 -9.95
C ARG A 79 10.80 0.03 -10.00
N ALA A 80 11.51 0.10 -8.88
CA ALA A 80 12.93 -0.24 -8.85
C ALA A 80 13.14 -1.71 -9.26
N ILE A 81 14.21 -1.96 -10.03
CA ILE A 81 14.53 -3.28 -10.60
C ILE A 81 14.58 -4.34 -9.50
N GLY A 82 15.22 -4.05 -8.36
CA GLY A 82 15.32 -5.00 -7.26
C GLY A 82 13.97 -5.33 -6.62
N THR A 83 13.03 -4.37 -6.56
CA THR A 83 11.66 -4.63 -6.09
C THR A 83 10.89 -5.51 -7.09
N GLN A 84 10.98 -5.18 -8.38
CA GLN A 84 10.27 -5.90 -9.44
C GLN A 84 10.76 -7.34 -9.57
N ASN A 85 12.08 -7.56 -9.57
CA ASN A 85 12.67 -8.90 -9.62
C ASN A 85 12.25 -9.74 -8.41
N TRP A 86 12.26 -9.14 -7.21
CA TRP A 86 11.80 -9.83 -6.02
C TRP A 86 10.32 -10.21 -6.11
N LEU A 87 9.45 -9.31 -6.58
CA LEU A 87 8.03 -9.61 -6.75
C LEU A 87 7.81 -10.74 -7.76
N LYS A 88 8.44 -10.67 -8.93
CA LYS A 88 8.34 -11.73 -9.96
C LYS A 88 8.75 -13.11 -9.44
N ALA A 89 9.72 -13.16 -8.52
CA ALA A 89 10.16 -14.41 -7.91
C ALA A 89 9.30 -14.90 -6.73
N ASN A 90 8.56 -14.03 -6.07
CA ASN A 90 7.92 -14.34 -4.77
C ASN A 90 6.39 -14.21 -4.77
N VAL A 91 5.78 -13.65 -5.82
CA VAL A 91 4.31 -13.56 -5.94
C VAL A 91 3.79 -14.36 -7.14
N PRO A 92 2.61 -15.01 -7.04
CA PRO A 92 2.14 -15.95 -8.07
C PRO A 92 1.69 -15.27 -9.37
N VAL A 93 1.17 -14.04 -9.29
CA VAL A 93 0.84 -13.20 -10.44
C VAL A 93 1.11 -11.75 -10.06
N LEU A 94 1.85 -11.03 -10.90
CA LEU A 94 2.13 -9.61 -10.74
C LEU A 94 1.50 -8.84 -11.90
N ILE A 95 0.71 -7.80 -11.61
CA ILE A 95 0.36 -6.81 -12.63
C ILE A 95 1.61 -5.95 -12.86
N ASP A 96 2.29 -6.20 -13.97
CA ASP A 96 3.50 -5.45 -14.35
C ASP A 96 3.16 -3.96 -14.55
N ARG A 97 4.17 -3.12 -14.36
CA ARG A 97 4.12 -1.67 -14.56
C ARG A 97 3.48 -1.31 -15.90
N ASP A 98 3.82 -2.04 -16.96
CA ASP A 98 3.37 -1.73 -18.32
C ASP A 98 1.89 -2.06 -18.53
N MET A 99 1.27 -2.81 -17.61
CA MET A 99 -0.17 -3.05 -17.56
C MET A 99 -0.91 -2.04 -16.66
N TRP A 100 -0.19 -1.10 -16.03
CA TRP A 100 -0.77 -0.03 -15.21
C TRP A 100 -0.65 1.32 -15.92
N PRO A 101 -1.75 2.08 -16.09
CA PRO A 101 -1.68 3.38 -16.76
C PRO A 101 -0.72 4.33 -16.03
N LEU A 102 0.30 4.79 -16.76
CA LEU A 102 1.24 5.82 -16.30
C LEU A 102 0.44 7.11 -16.06
N SER A 103 0.43 7.57 -14.81
CA SER A 103 -0.32 8.75 -14.35
C SER A 103 -1.85 8.58 -14.28
N SER A 104 -2.31 7.88 -13.22
CA SER A 104 -3.66 8.05 -12.65
C SER A 104 -3.58 8.72 -11.26
N PRO A 105 -3.38 10.04 -11.15
CA PRO A 105 -3.41 10.76 -9.87
C PRO A 105 -4.74 10.60 -9.12
N ASN A 106 -5.82 10.34 -9.87
CA ASN A 106 -7.17 10.09 -9.34
C ASN A 106 -7.30 8.77 -8.54
N LEU A 107 -6.23 7.97 -8.41
CA LEU A 107 -6.22 6.71 -7.66
C LEU A 107 -5.27 6.71 -6.44
N ASN A 108 -4.63 7.83 -6.10
CA ASN A 108 -3.77 7.91 -4.92
C ASN A 108 -3.96 9.24 -4.17
N PRO A 109 -4.58 9.24 -2.97
CA PRO A 109 -4.72 10.45 -2.17
C PRO A 109 -3.37 10.80 -1.53
N ARG A 110 -2.53 11.49 -2.30
CA ARG A 110 -1.30 12.10 -1.80
C ARG A 110 -1.52 13.60 -1.61
N ASP A 111 -2.16 13.98 -0.50
CA ASP A 111 -2.20 15.37 -0.08
C ASP A 111 -1.09 15.65 0.95
N SER A 112 -0.33 16.71 0.70
CA SER A 112 0.86 17.11 1.41
C SER A 112 0.49 17.88 2.68
N ARG A 113 0.16 17.19 3.78
CA ARG A 113 0.00 17.85 5.09
C ARG A 113 0.72 17.07 6.19
N ARG A 114 1.47 17.79 7.03
CA ARG A 114 2.16 17.25 8.21
C ARG A 114 1.13 17.13 9.35
N TRP A 115 0.91 15.93 9.86
CA TRP A 115 -0.14 15.61 10.84
C TRP A 115 0.45 15.21 12.20
N LYS A 116 -0.33 15.40 13.27
CA LYS A 116 0.02 14.91 14.62
C LYS A 116 -0.04 13.38 14.63
N VAL A 117 1.11 12.77 14.93
CA VAL A 117 1.48 11.40 14.54
C VAL A 117 0.61 10.31 15.18
N GLU A 118 0.31 10.41 16.47
CA GLU A 118 -0.42 9.31 17.14
C GLU A 118 -1.93 9.37 16.90
N ALA A 119 -2.52 10.59 16.92
CA ALA A 119 -3.93 10.76 16.63
C ALA A 119 -4.28 10.30 15.21
N LEU A 120 -3.45 10.63 14.19
CA LEU A 120 -3.74 10.16 12.85
C LEU A 120 -3.47 8.66 12.68
N LYS A 121 -2.44 8.07 13.31
CA LYS A 121 -2.28 6.61 13.30
C LYS A 121 -3.50 5.90 13.85
N ALA A 122 -4.00 6.37 15.00
CA ALA A 122 -5.18 5.83 15.64
C ALA A 122 -6.42 6.01 14.74
N SER A 123 -6.64 7.18 14.17
CA SER A 123 -7.74 7.43 13.24
C SER A 123 -7.63 6.57 11.97
N LEU A 124 -6.47 6.52 11.31
CA LEU A 124 -6.25 5.69 10.12
C LEU A 124 -6.43 4.21 10.42
N THR A 125 -6.00 3.74 11.59
CA THR A 125 -6.19 2.34 11.99
C THR A 125 -7.64 2.06 12.31
N ARG A 126 -8.34 2.99 12.97
CA ARG A 126 -9.77 2.87 13.29
C ARG A 126 -10.62 2.85 12.02
N GLU A 127 -10.53 3.88 11.18
CA GLU A 127 -11.23 3.91 9.87
C GLU A 127 -10.80 2.72 9.03
N TRP A 128 -9.49 2.44 9.06
CA TRP A 128 -8.79 1.18 8.79
C TRP A 128 -9.70 -0.03 8.92
N ASN A 129 -10.08 -0.25 10.17
CA ASN A 129 -10.79 -1.41 10.69
C ASN A 129 -12.31 -1.28 10.66
N CYS A 130 -12.85 -0.07 10.51
CA CYS A 130 -14.30 0.17 10.45
C CYS A 130 -14.89 -0.01 9.05
N LEU A 131 -14.09 0.07 7.99
CA LEU A 131 -14.56 -0.20 6.63
C LEU A 131 -15.08 -1.65 6.53
N SER A 132 -16.30 -1.84 6.02
CA SER A 132 -16.86 -3.18 5.85
C SER A 132 -16.25 -3.89 4.64
N ASP A 133 -16.31 -5.22 4.65
CA ASP A 133 -15.88 -6.02 3.49
C ASP A 133 -16.73 -5.75 2.25
N ASP A 134 -17.99 -5.30 2.41
CA ASP A 134 -18.85 -4.91 1.29
C ASP A 134 -18.31 -3.70 0.53
N VAL A 135 -17.77 -2.70 1.25
CA VAL A 135 -17.10 -1.57 0.61
C VAL A 135 -15.92 -2.06 -0.25
N PHE A 136 -15.20 -3.08 0.22
CA PHE A 136 -14.07 -3.64 -0.52
C PHE A 136 -14.49 -4.49 -1.71
N ARG A 137 -15.51 -5.33 -1.54
CA ARG A 137 -16.11 -6.10 -2.64
C ARG A 137 -16.63 -5.17 -3.73
N ALA A 138 -17.34 -4.11 -3.36
CA ALA A 138 -17.83 -3.10 -4.29
C ALA A 138 -16.68 -2.41 -5.04
N ALA A 139 -15.62 -2.01 -4.34
CA ALA A 139 -14.44 -1.41 -4.97
C ALA A 139 -13.74 -2.38 -5.93
N CYS A 140 -13.58 -3.66 -5.56
CA CYS A 140 -12.97 -4.68 -6.42
C CYS A 140 -13.84 -4.97 -7.66
N ALA A 141 -15.17 -5.04 -7.49
CA ALA A 141 -16.11 -5.21 -8.59
C ALA A 141 -16.07 -4.01 -9.56
N TRP A 142 -16.08 -2.78 -9.01
CA TRP A 142 -15.95 -1.55 -9.79
C TRP A 142 -14.63 -1.50 -10.57
N PHE A 143 -13.52 -1.88 -9.94
CA PHE A 143 -12.22 -1.93 -10.59
C PHE A 143 -12.21 -2.92 -11.76
N ARG A 144 -12.77 -4.13 -11.59
CA ARG A 144 -12.92 -5.10 -12.69
C ARG A 144 -13.81 -4.58 -13.82
N LYS A 145 -14.91 -3.88 -13.49
CA LYS A 145 -15.77 -3.23 -14.49
C LYS A 145 -14.96 -2.22 -15.32
N ARG A 146 -14.18 -1.35 -14.68
CA ARG A 146 -13.34 -0.38 -15.39
C ARG A 146 -12.24 -1.01 -16.22
N LEU A 147 -11.57 -2.05 -15.72
CA LEU A 147 -10.56 -2.77 -16.53
C LEU A 147 -11.15 -3.32 -17.83
N LYS A 148 -12.37 -3.89 -17.79
CA LYS A 148 -13.06 -4.36 -19.00
C LYS A 148 -13.30 -3.22 -20.00
N LEU A 149 -13.65 -2.02 -19.50
CA LEU A 149 -13.78 -0.84 -20.34
C LEU A 149 -12.44 -0.43 -20.95
N VAL A 150 -11.33 -0.49 -20.20
CA VAL A 150 -9.97 -0.15 -20.69
C VAL A 150 -9.56 -1.07 -21.82
N VAL A 151 -9.80 -2.37 -21.66
CA VAL A 151 -9.55 -3.36 -22.70
C VAL A 151 -10.40 -3.08 -23.93
N LYS A 152 -11.70 -2.78 -23.78
CA LYS A 152 -12.59 -2.42 -24.90
C LYS A 152 -12.11 -1.16 -25.62
N ALA A 153 -11.59 -0.18 -24.88
CA ALA A 153 -11.03 1.05 -25.42
C ALA A 153 -9.60 0.87 -25.96
N LYS A 154 -9.03 -0.34 -25.96
CA LYS A 154 -7.64 -0.63 -26.36
C LYS A 154 -6.61 0.26 -25.65
N GLY A 155 -6.82 0.50 -24.35
CA GLY A 155 -5.99 1.39 -23.54
C GLY A 155 -6.33 2.89 -23.67
N GLY A 156 -7.34 3.24 -24.46
CA GLY A 156 -7.84 4.62 -24.60
C GLY A 156 -8.53 5.15 -23.33
N PHE A 157 -8.78 6.46 -23.34
CA PHE A 157 -9.46 7.16 -22.24
C PHE A 157 -10.87 6.62 -22.01
N ILE A 158 -11.27 6.51 -20.73
CA ILE A 158 -12.64 6.19 -20.33
C ILE A 158 -13.10 7.26 -19.36
N PRO A 159 -14.27 7.88 -19.61
CA PRO A 159 -14.85 8.85 -18.70
C PRO A 159 -14.97 8.32 -17.27
N SER A 160 -14.97 9.24 -16.32
CA SER A 160 -15.45 8.93 -14.98
C SER A 160 -16.96 8.72 -15.05
N ASP A 161 -17.48 7.73 -14.31
CA ASP A 161 -18.91 7.55 -14.09
C ASP A 161 -19.44 8.72 -13.23
#